data_AF-A0A7V5R783-F1
#
_entry.id   AF-A0A7V5R783-F1
#
_cell.length_a   1.000
_cell.length_b   1.000
_cell.length_c   1.000
_cell.angle_alpha   90.00
_cell.angle_beta   90.00
_cell.angle_gamma   90.00
#
_symmetry.space_group_name_H-M   'P 1'
#
loop_
_entity.id
_entity.type
_entity.pdbx_description
1 polymer ?
#
loop_
_entity_poly.entity_id
_entity_poly.type
_entity_poly.pdbx_seq_one_letter_code
_entity_poly.pdbx_strand_id
1 'polypeptide(L)'
;MIRKRLSLTLLLFLLVPVVDGSCRVAYGATRQNGAASDGKSISQINDESRLLVEADADFSRGKYQKAVNGLRNLLPLTADKEILWARYKKAVLARTGNSFLHAMPKDRYRISMAAFVCALDKGANGFFLLDVREKREYASGHVTGAVNIPFREILDHLDRLPKPETGKKIVIICQTQHRANHVLVVLREIGFSNAYTLHNGYRSYLSFQKKLRNKTLTKPTCGPTVPARSGTTQPGGKPLPQIPVPDHHNVAQGAAEQALQVGRTALAVDLLKLALTGEADNNFLWKQYDRALVAEAGKTYLRSVPDNRYRVSIDDFVNHSQKKDQRYFLVDVRSPVEFTRGHLAGSVNIPFRTLLQHLGQLPPKDSSTRILLICGSQRRSIYNLVLLRQLGYTNSFMLKGGYGGYITWFKKLPSLKGTSVPSLQGGPAPDGQEQEEEDFGC
;
A
#
# COMPACT_ATOMS: atom_id res chain seq x y z
N MET A 1 42.71 33.38 24.07
CA MET A 1 43.19 34.24 22.95
C MET A 1 43.13 33.37 21.71
N ILE A 2 42.32 33.58 20.67
CA ILE A 2 41.91 34.80 19.98
C ILE A 2 40.45 34.66 19.54
N ARG A 3 39.69 35.74 19.76
CA ARG A 3 38.34 35.99 19.24
C ARG A 3 38.42 36.40 17.77
N LYS A 4 37.49 35.94 16.93
CA LYS A 4 36.91 36.79 15.87
C LYS A 4 35.38 36.64 15.84
N ARG A 5 34.74 37.81 15.75
CA ARG A 5 33.31 38.11 15.95
C ARG A 5 32.51 37.96 14.65
N LEU A 6 31.26 37.55 14.83
CA LEU A 6 30.00 37.92 14.15
C LEU A 6 29.96 37.98 12.61
N SER A 7 29.04 37.21 12.04
CA SER A 7 27.85 37.84 11.44
C SER A 7 26.59 37.14 11.94
N LEU A 8 25.65 37.96 12.42
CA LEU A 8 24.47 37.61 13.21
C LEU A 8 23.26 37.51 12.26
N THR A 9 23.08 36.38 11.57
CA THR A 9 21.85 36.14 10.78
C THR A 9 21.55 34.66 10.55
N LEU A 10 21.37 33.84 11.61
CA LEU A 10 20.53 32.62 11.53
C LEU A 10 20.25 32.02 12.92
N LEU A 11 19.44 32.71 13.72
CA LEU A 11 18.80 32.11 14.89
C LEU A 11 17.38 32.63 15.01
N LEU A 12 16.45 32.05 14.25
CA LEU A 12 15.01 32.03 14.54
C LEU A 12 14.33 31.01 13.61
N PHE A 13 13.21 30.45 14.06
CA PHE A 13 12.39 29.37 13.45
C PHE A 13 12.68 27.92 13.87
N LEU A 14 12.71 27.72 15.19
CA LEU A 14 11.83 26.71 15.79
C LEU A 14 10.62 27.44 16.38
N LEU A 15 9.42 26.85 16.22
CA LEU A 15 8.10 27.23 16.78
C LEU A 15 7.32 28.36 16.06
N VAL A 16 6.33 27.95 15.26
CA VAL A 16 5.07 28.72 15.05
C VAL A 16 3.90 27.74 15.19
N PRO A 17 2.89 28.04 16.03
CA PRO A 17 1.71 27.20 16.24
C PRO A 17 0.72 27.34 15.07
N VAL A 18 0.04 26.24 14.72
CA VAL A 18 -1.08 26.28 13.77
C VAL A 18 -2.35 26.61 14.55
N VAL A 19 -2.85 27.84 14.40
CA VAL A 19 -4.19 28.26 14.81
C VAL A 19 -4.94 28.74 13.57
N ASP A 20 -6.17 28.24 13.45
CA ASP A 20 -7.30 28.64 12.59
C ASP A 20 -7.21 28.54 11.05
N GLY A 21 -7.90 27.51 10.53
CA GLY A 21 -9.28 27.74 10.10
C GLY A 21 -9.53 28.72 8.94
N SER A 22 -8.61 28.89 7.99
CA SER A 22 -8.90 29.43 6.66
C SER A 22 -7.79 29.04 5.69
N CYS A 23 -8.11 28.24 4.67
CA CYS A 23 -7.17 27.96 3.59
C CYS A 23 -7.06 29.22 2.70
N ARG A 24 -6.28 30.20 3.15
CA ARG A 24 -5.67 31.22 2.29
C ARG A 24 -4.16 31.06 2.46
N VAL A 25 -3.55 30.33 1.52
CA VAL A 25 -2.11 30.40 1.34
C VAL A 25 -1.82 31.81 0.83
N ALA A 26 -1.29 32.66 1.69
CA ALA A 26 -0.71 33.92 1.28
C ALA A 26 0.53 33.61 0.43
N TYR A 27 0.41 33.69 -0.90
CA TYR A 27 1.56 33.90 -1.76
C TYR A 27 2.04 35.33 -1.51
N GLY A 28 2.85 35.50 -0.47
CA GLY A 28 3.63 36.71 -0.27
C GLY A 28 4.68 36.78 -1.37
N ALA A 29 4.46 37.66 -2.35
CA ALA A 29 5.47 38.06 -3.32
C ALA A 29 6.64 38.73 -2.59
N THR A 30 7.59 37.94 -2.10
CA THR A 30 8.92 38.45 -1.81
C THR A 30 9.61 38.63 -3.15
N ARG A 31 9.70 39.87 -3.62
CA ARG A 31 10.59 40.26 -4.72
C ARG A 31 12.02 39.96 -4.27
N GLN A 32 12.52 38.77 -4.56
CA GLN A 32 13.93 38.58 -4.83
C GLN A 32 14.09 38.61 -6.34
N ASN A 33 14.77 39.65 -6.82
CA ASN A 33 15.23 39.75 -8.20
C ASN A 33 16.21 38.59 -8.44
N GLY A 34 15.71 37.52 -9.04
CA GLY A 34 16.46 36.38 -9.53
C GLY A 34 15.74 35.85 -10.78
N ALA A 35 16.48 35.78 -11.89
CA ALA A 35 15.97 35.62 -13.24
C ALA A 35 14.92 34.51 -13.40
N ALA A 36 13.78 34.84 -14.00
CA ALA A 36 12.85 33.88 -14.58
C ALA A 36 13.53 33.20 -15.78
N SER A 37 14.23 32.10 -15.53
CA SER A 37 14.88 31.29 -16.57
C SER A 37 13.93 30.23 -17.13
N ASP A 38 12.77 30.65 -17.66
CA ASP A 38 11.90 29.88 -18.55
C ASP A 38 10.71 30.79 -18.91
N GLY A 39 10.62 31.24 -20.17
CA GLY A 39 9.72 32.31 -20.65
C GLY A 39 8.20 32.04 -20.59
N LYS A 40 7.64 31.72 -19.42
CA LYS A 40 6.21 31.53 -19.18
C LYS A 40 5.50 32.84 -18.83
N SER A 41 4.27 33.02 -19.30
CA SER A 41 3.44 34.18 -18.95
C SER A 41 2.84 34.05 -17.54
N ILE A 42 2.53 35.18 -16.89
CA ILE A 42 1.86 35.22 -15.58
C ILE A 42 0.49 34.50 -15.62
N SER A 43 -0.23 34.56 -16.73
CA SER A 43 -1.51 33.85 -16.91
C SER A 43 -1.34 32.33 -16.88
N GLN A 44 -0.30 31.80 -17.52
CA GLN A 44 0.01 30.37 -17.52
C GLN A 44 0.38 29.87 -16.11
N ILE A 45 1.14 30.66 -15.35
CA ILE A 45 1.49 30.34 -13.95
C ILE A 45 0.24 30.28 -13.06
N ASN A 46 -0.72 31.18 -13.29
CA ASN A 46 -1.98 31.21 -12.54
C ASN A 46 -2.87 30.00 -12.85
N ASP A 47 -2.93 29.57 -14.12
CA ASP A 47 -3.70 28.38 -14.52
C ASP A 47 -3.07 27.07 -14.01
N GLU A 48 -1.74 26.92 -14.08
CA GLU A 48 -1.03 25.76 -13.50
C GLU A 48 -1.29 25.64 -11.99
N SER A 49 -1.20 26.76 -11.28
CA SER A 49 -1.43 26.82 -9.82
C SER A 49 -2.86 26.45 -9.46
N ARG A 50 -3.84 26.96 -10.22
CA ARG A 50 -5.26 26.67 -10.01
C ARG A 50 -5.58 25.18 -10.22
N LEU A 51 -5.13 24.61 -11.33
CA LEU A 51 -5.33 23.19 -11.64
C LEU A 51 -4.69 22.27 -10.59
N LEU A 52 -3.54 22.66 -10.03
CA LEU A 52 -2.89 21.89 -8.96
C LEU A 52 -3.72 21.90 -7.67
N VAL A 53 -4.24 23.06 -7.28
CA VAL A 53 -5.14 23.20 -6.11
C VAL A 53 -6.41 22.38 -6.29
N GLU A 54 -7.00 22.41 -7.49
CA GLU A 54 -8.18 21.61 -7.82
C GLU A 54 -7.91 20.11 -7.71
N ALA A 55 -6.77 19.64 -8.25
CA ALA A 55 -6.39 18.24 -8.17
C ALA A 55 -6.14 17.77 -6.72
N ASP A 56 -5.50 18.59 -5.89
CA ASP A 56 -5.30 18.33 -4.46
C ASP A 56 -6.64 18.28 -3.70
N ALA A 57 -7.56 19.18 -4.03
CA ALA A 57 -8.90 19.20 -3.46
C ALA A 57 -9.69 17.96 -3.87
N ASP A 58 -9.57 17.51 -5.12
CA ASP A 58 -10.17 16.24 -5.57
C ASP A 58 -9.56 15.03 -4.85
N PHE A 59 -8.24 14.97 -4.72
CA PHE A 59 -7.56 13.92 -3.97
C PHE A 59 -8.03 13.87 -2.52
N SER A 60 -8.10 15.02 -1.85
CA SER A 60 -8.51 15.14 -0.45
C SER A 60 -9.98 14.77 -0.22
N ARG A 61 -10.82 14.91 -1.25
CA ARG A 61 -12.23 14.49 -1.25
C ARG A 61 -12.43 13.02 -1.68
N GLY A 62 -11.37 12.27 -1.94
CA GLY A 62 -11.46 10.88 -2.41
C GLY A 62 -11.83 10.74 -3.89
N LYS A 63 -11.85 11.83 -4.66
CA LYS A 63 -12.17 11.83 -6.10
C LYS A 63 -10.92 11.50 -6.93
N TYR A 64 -10.31 10.34 -6.67
CA TYR A 64 -8.97 10.02 -7.18
C TYR A 64 -8.85 9.99 -8.70
N GLN A 65 -9.87 9.54 -9.42
CA GLN A 65 -9.83 9.56 -10.89
C GLN A 65 -9.79 10.99 -11.44
N LYS A 66 -10.50 11.93 -10.81
CA LYS A 66 -10.45 13.35 -11.22
C LYS A 66 -9.09 13.96 -10.89
N ALA A 67 -8.55 13.67 -9.70
CA ALA A 67 -7.21 14.10 -9.32
C ALA A 67 -6.13 13.57 -10.29
N VAL A 68 -6.19 12.28 -10.67
CA VAL A 68 -5.28 11.70 -11.67
C VAL A 68 -5.39 12.42 -13.01
N ASN A 69 -6.60 12.71 -13.49
CA ASN A 69 -6.81 13.41 -14.75
C ASN A 69 -6.24 14.84 -14.71
N GLY A 70 -6.51 15.59 -13.65
CA GLY A 70 -5.98 16.95 -13.46
C GLY A 70 -4.45 16.97 -13.41
N LEU A 71 -3.85 16.09 -12.59
CA LEU A 71 -2.39 15.98 -12.49
C LEU A 71 -1.74 15.54 -13.80
N ARG A 72 -2.37 14.63 -14.56
CA ARG A 72 -1.87 14.22 -15.87
C ARG A 72 -1.82 15.39 -16.85
N ASN A 73 -2.84 16.23 -16.86
CA ASN A 73 -2.92 17.39 -17.74
C ASN A 73 -1.88 18.47 -17.38
N LEU A 74 -1.41 18.48 -16.12
CA LEU A 74 -0.35 19.36 -15.64
C LEU A 74 1.07 18.88 -15.98
N LEU A 75 1.28 17.57 -16.22
CA LEU A 75 2.61 17.00 -16.45
C LEU A 75 3.39 17.66 -17.61
N PRO A 76 2.75 18.01 -18.74
CA PRO A 76 3.43 18.72 -19.83
C PRO A 76 3.72 20.20 -19.51
N LEU A 77 3.00 20.80 -18.57
CA LEU A 77 2.97 22.24 -18.36
C LEU A 77 4.05 22.69 -17.37
N THR A 78 4.32 21.95 -16.30
CA THR A 78 5.19 22.44 -15.21
C THR A 78 6.69 22.18 -15.41
N ALA A 79 7.53 23.08 -14.85
CA ALA A 79 8.99 22.93 -14.80
C ALA A 79 9.43 21.97 -13.67
N ASP A 80 8.74 21.97 -12.52
CA ASP A 80 9.01 21.05 -11.42
C ASP A 80 8.28 19.72 -11.62
N LYS A 81 8.82 18.93 -12.54
CA LYS A 81 8.25 17.63 -12.91
C LYS A 81 8.28 16.65 -11.74
N GLU A 82 9.28 16.70 -10.85
CA GLU A 82 9.43 15.67 -9.82
C GLU A 82 8.38 15.78 -8.71
N ILE A 83 8.07 16.99 -8.21
CA ILE A 83 6.98 17.17 -7.24
C ILE A 83 5.64 16.75 -7.84
N LEU A 84 5.38 17.15 -9.09
CA LEU A 84 4.12 16.81 -9.76
C LEU A 84 4.01 15.30 -9.99
N TRP A 85 5.09 14.64 -10.37
CA TRP A 85 5.12 13.19 -10.50
C TRP A 85 4.94 12.45 -9.17
N ALA A 86 5.46 12.98 -8.06
CA ALA A 86 5.20 12.42 -6.74
C ALA A 86 3.70 12.46 -6.41
N ARG A 87 3.04 13.59 -6.68
CA ARG A 87 1.58 13.76 -6.54
C ARG A 87 0.80 12.82 -7.46
N TYR A 88 1.17 12.76 -8.74
CA TYR A 88 0.54 11.89 -9.73
C TYR A 88 0.64 10.41 -9.33
N LYS A 89 1.84 9.92 -8.98
CA LYS A 89 2.04 8.54 -8.50
C LYS A 89 1.16 8.23 -7.29
N LYS A 90 1.05 9.18 -6.34
CA LYS A 90 0.18 9.04 -5.16
C LYS A 90 -1.30 8.98 -5.53
N ALA A 91 -1.75 9.80 -6.47
CA ALA A 91 -3.13 9.82 -6.96
C ALA A 91 -3.51 8.51 -7.69
N VAL A 92 -2.62 8.01 -8.56
CA VAL A 92 -2.81 6.71 -9.23
C VAL A 92 -2.90 5.59 -8.21
N LEU A 93 -1.99 5.57 -7.23
CA LEU A 93 -1.96 4.55 -6.17
C LEU A 93 -3.25 4.56 -5.33
N ALA A 94 -3.73 5.75 -4.95
CA ALA A 94 -4.99 5.90 -4.21
C ALA A 94 -6.21 5.47 -5.04
N ARG A 95 -6.25 5.84 -6.34
CA ARG A 95 -7.29 5.39 -7.27
C ARG A 95 -7.33 3.86 -7.36
N THR A 96 -6.18 3.25 -7.60
CA THR A 96 -6.05 1.79 -7.74
C THR A 96 -6.49 1.08 -6.46
N GLY A 97 -6.05 1.53 -5.28
CA GLY A 97 -6.50 0.99 -4.01
C GLY A 97 -8.01 1.17 -3.78
N ASN A 98 -8.59 2.29 -4.23
CA ASN A 98 -10.04 2.51 -4.15
C ASN A 98 -10.81 1.54 -5.06
N SER A 99 -10.34 1.30 -6.29
CA SER A 99 -10.93 0.31 -7.20
C SER A 99 -10.87 -1.10 -6.62
N PHE A 100 -9.74 -1.49 -6.02
CA PHE A 100 -9.57 -2.76 -5.30
C PHE A 100 -10.67 -2.94 -4.23
N LEU A 101 -10.85 -1.96 -3.35
CA LEU A 101 -11.84 -2.08 -2.26
C LEU A 101 -13.28 -2.07 -2.75
N HIS A 102 -13.57 -1.40 -3.87
CA HIS A 102 -14.91 -1.44 -4.48
C HIS A 102 -15.26 -2.82 -5.07
N ALA A 103 -14.25 -3.61 -5.46
CA ALA A 103 -14.44 -4.96 -5.98
C ALA A 103 -14.60 -6.02 -4.88
N MET A 104 -14.46 -5.66 -3.60
CA MET A 104 -14.76 -6.53 -2.47
C MET A 104 -16.17 -6.29 -1.92
N PRO A 105 -16.87 -7.34 -1.45
CA PRO A 105 -18.11 -7.18 -0.69
C PRO A 105 -17.89 -6.31 0.55
N LYS A 106 -18.81 -5.37 0.77
CA LYS A 106 -18.64 -4.33 1.80
C LYS A 106 -18.58 -4.90 3.22
N ASP A 107 -19.36 -5.92 3.51
CA ASP A 107 -19.40 -6.63 4.79
C ASP A 107 -18.09 -7.35 5.15
N ARG A 108 -17.24 -7.64 4.16
CA ARG A 108 -15.99 -8.38 4.35
C ARG A 108 -14.83 -7.55 4.90
N TYR A 109 -14.86 -6.24 4.70
CA TYR A 109 -13.75 -5.37 5.11
C TYR A 109 -14.19 -4.08 5.81
N ARG A 110 -15.50 -3.89 5.98
CA ARG A 110 -16.06 -2.65 6.46
C ARG A 110 -17.15 -2.90 7.49
N ILE A 111 -17.01 -2.28 8.66
CA ILE A 111 -18.08 -2.22 9.66
C ILE A 111 -19.01 -1.06 9.28
N SER A 112 -20.31 -1.34 9.17
CA SER A 112 -21.33 -0.32 8.93
C SER A 112 -21.46 0.60 10.15
N MET A 113 -21.91 1.84 9.96
CA MET A 113 -22.09 2.77 11.10
C MET A 113 -23.12 2.23 12.11
N ALA A 114 -24.17 1.54 11.64
CA ALA A 114 -25.16 0.93 12.53
C ALA A 114 -24.56 -0.19 13.40
N ALA A 115 -23.81 -1.11 12.80
CA ALA A 115 -23.12 -2.17 13.53
C ALA A 115 -22.07 -1.61 14.49
N PHE A 116 -21.38 -0.53 14.08
CA PHE A 116 -20.40 0.15 14.90
C PHE A 116 -21.01 0.76 16.16
N VAL A 117 -22.08 1.54 16.00
CA VAL A 117 -22.77 2.19 17.12
C VAL A 117 -23.32 1.15 18.10
N CYS A 118 -23.95 0.10 17.57
CA CYS A 118 -24.44 -0.99 18.42
C CYS A 118 -23.32 -1.65 19.23
N ALA A 119 -22.13 -1.84 18.63
CA ALA A 119 -20.98 -2.37 19.35
C ALA A 119 -20.50 -1.42 20.45
N LEU A 120 -20.47 -0.10 20.20
CA LEU A 120 -20.09 0.90 21.21
C LEU A 120 -21.04 0.88 22.41
N ASP A 121 -22.34 0.69 22.19
CA ASP A 121 -23.34 0.64 23.26
C ASP A 121 -23.16 -0.55 24.20
N LYS A 122 -22.62 -1.64 23.67
CA LYS A 122 -22.24 -2.84 24.42
C LYS A 122 -20.81 -2.74 24.98
N GLY A 123 -20.30 -1.53 25.17
CA GLY A 123 -18.96 -1.25 25.71
C GLY A 123 -17.80 -1.46 24.72
N ALA A 124 -18.09 -1.68 23.43
CA ALA A 124 -17.10 -2.02 22.41
C ALA A 124 -16.29 -3.31 22.70
N ASN A 125 -16.79 -4.22 23.55
CA ASN A 125 -16.04 -5.36 24.08
C ASN A 125 -15.44 -6.32 23.02
N GLY A 126 -15.94 -6.31 21.78
CA GLY A 126 -15.40 -7.10 20.67
C GLY A 126 -14.48 -6.34 19.71
N PHE A 127 -14.29 -5.02 19.89
CA PHE A 127 -13.55 -4.17 18.97
C PHE A 127 -12.28 -3.61 19.62
N PHE A 128 -11.23 -3.53 18.81
CA PHE A 128 -10.09 -2.66 19.05
C PHE A 128 -10.20 -1.47 18.10
N LEU A 129 -10.44 -0.29 18.66
CA LEU A 129 -10.64 0.93 17.90
C LEU A 129 -9.29 1.55 17.57
N LEU A 130 -8.88 1.49 16.31
CA LEU A 130 -7.59 1.96 15.84
C LEU A 130 -7.76 3.26 15.03
N ASP A 131 -7.39 4.42 15.58
CA ASP A 131 -7.39 5.68 14.85
C ASP A 131 -6.04 5.90 14.16
N VAL A 132 -6.04 5.90 12.82
CA VAL A 132 -4.84 6.02 11.99
C VAL A 132 -4.60 7.43 11.45
N ARG A 133 -5.32 8.41 11.99
CA ARG A 133 -5.10 9.83 11.68
C ARG A 133 -3.84 10.36 12.35
N GLU A 134 -3.41 11.54 11.92
CA GLU A 134 -2.31 12.24 12.56
C GLU A 134 -2.67 12.61 14.01
N LYS A 135 -1.67 12.68 14.89
CA LYS A 135 -1.84 12.97 16.33
C LYS A 135 -2.71 14.20 16.59
N ARG A 136 -2.54 15.26 15.79
CA ARG A 136 -3.35 16.49 15.86
C ARG A 136 -4.83 16.29 15.53
N GLU A 137 -5.15 15.45 14.55
CA GLU A 137 -6.54 15.18 14.14
C GLU A 137 -7.26 14.36 15.21
N TYR A 138 -6.54 13.40 15.82
CA TYR A 138 -7.04 12.64 16.95
C TYR A 138 -7.26 13.52 18.19
N ALA A 139 -6.31 14.40 18.51
CA ALA A 139 -6.42 15.34 19.63
C ALA A 139 -7.59 16.32 19.49
N SER A 140 -7.90 16.76 18.26
CA SER A 140 -9.08 17.62 17.98
C SER A 140 -10.44 16.92 18.21
N GLY A 141 -10.43 15.62 18.46
CA GLY A 141 -11.60 14.79 18.71
C GLY A 141 -11.46 13.44 18.03
N HIS A 142 -11.89 12.39 18.72
CA HIS A 142 -11.82 11.00 18.27
C HIS A 142 -12.97 10.18 18.87
N VAL A 143 -13.12 8.93 18.43
CA VAL A 143 -14.06 7.99 19.05
C VAL A 143 -13.52 7.59 20.42
N THR A 144 -14.32 7.75 21.47
CA THR A 144 -13.94 7.36 22.84
C THR A 144 -13.42 5.92 22.89
N GLY A 145 -12.28 5.70 23.55
CA GLY A 145 -11.62 4.40 23.64
C GLY A 145 -10.76 4.02 22.43
N ALA A 146 -10.67 4.87 21.40
CA ALA A 146 -9.77 4.62 20.28
C ALA A 146 -8.31 4.83 20.64
N VAL A 147 -7.44 3.93 20.19
CA VAL A 147 -5.98 4.03 20.29
C VAL A 147 -5.47 4.72 19.02
N ASN A 148 -4.71 5.82 19.17
CA ASN A 148 -4.08 6.49 18.03
C ASN A 148 -2.74 5.84 17.69
N ILE A 149 -2.64 5.30 16.47
CA ILE A 149 -1.39 4.88 15.84
C ILE A 149 -1.44 5.43 14.41
N PRO A 150 -0.79 6.57 14.12
CA PRO A 150 -0.81 7.16 12.78
C PRO A 150 -0.38 6.16 11.72
N PHE A 151 -0.97 6.23 10.52
CA PHE A 151 -0.70 5.30 9.42
C PHE A 151 0.79 5.03 9.18
N ARG A 152 1.65 6.04 9.28
CA ARG A 152 3.09 5.91 9.02
C ARG A 152 3.86 5.15 10.10
N GLU A 153 3.30 5.10 11.31
CA GLU A 153 3.86 4.48 12.52
C GLU A 153 3.28 3.06 12.73
N ILE A 154 2.29 2.63 11.93
CA ILE A 154 1.54 1.39 12.20
C ILE A 154 2.42 0.13 12.22
N LEU A 155 3.42 0.06 11.35
CA LEU A 155 4.30 -1.10 11.25
C LEU A 155 5.29 -1.19 12.41
N ASP A 156 5.59 -0.06 13.05
CA ASP A 156 6.45 0.02 14.23
C ASP A 156 5.68 -0.31 15.52
N HIS A 157 4.38 -0.57 15.41
CA HIS A 157 3.44 -0.75 16.52
C HIS A 157 2.51 -1.96 16.33
N LEU A 158 2.94 -2.97 15.57
CA LEU A 158 2.15 -4.18 15.31
C LEU A 158 1.93 -5.05 16.55
N ASP A 159 2.84 -4.94 17.53
CA ASP A 159 2.77 -5.55 18.85
C ASP A 159 1.57 -5.04 19.67
N ARG A 160 1.13 -3.80 19.41
CA ARG A 160 -0.02 -3.16 20.08
C ARG A 160 -1.37 -3.58 19.50
N LEU A 161 -1.38 -4.29 18.37
CA LEU A 161 -2.60 -4.71 17.68
C LEU A 161 -3.02 -6.12 18.11
N PRO A 162 -4.31 -6.36 18.41
CA PRO A 162 -4.78 -7.71 18.73
C PRO A 162 -4.63 -8.63 17.53
N LYS A 163 -4.01 -9.78 17.74
CA LYS A 163 -3.85 -10.80 16.71
C LYS A 163 -5.20 -11.47 16.38
N PRO A 164 -5.35 -12.09 15.20
CA PRO A 164 -6.61 -12.72 14.80
C PRO A 164 -7.17 -13.71 15.83
N GLU A 165 -6.29 -14.43 16.51
CA GLU A 165 -6.62 -15.49 17.48
C GLU A 165 -7.28 -14.94 18.74
N THR A 166 -7.16 -13.64 19.02
CA THR A 166 -7.80 -13.02 20.20
C THR A 166 -9.31 -12.82 20.00
N GLY A 167 -9.84 -13.06 18.79
CA GLY A 167 -11.25 -12.84 18.44
C GLY A 167 -11.71 -11.37 18.40
N LYS A 168 -10.82 -10.41 18.75
CA LYS A 168 -11.13 -8.97 18.69
C LYS A 168 -10.99 -8.47 17.26
N LYS A 169 -11.95 -7.69 16.78
CA LYS A 169 -11.88 -7.04 15.46
C LYS A 169 -11.14 -5.71 15.57
N ILE A 170 -10.14 -5.50 14.73
CA ILE A 170 -9.49 -4.18 14.60
C ILE A 170 -10.37 -3.31 13.73
N VAL A 171 -10.96 -2.25 14.28
CA VAL A 171 -11.75 -1.27 13.53
C VAL A 171 -10.88 -0.05 13.26
N ILE A 172 -10.38 0.03 12.04
CA ILE A 172 -9.51 1.10 11.55
C ILE A 172 -10.36 2.32 11.21
N ILE A 173 -10.05 3.43 11.87
CA ILE A 173 -10.77 4.70 11.79
C ILE A 173 -9.83 5.74 11.20
N CYS A 174 -10.29 6.42 10.15
CA CYS A 174 -9.69 7.67 9.73
C CYS A 174 -10.78 8.68 9.39
N GLN A 175 -10.43 9.86 8.86
CA GLN A 175 -11.40 10.93 8.63
C GLN A 175 -12.56 10.52 7.72
N THR A 176 -12.26 9.87 6.59
CA THR A 176 -13.19 9.55 5.49
C THR A 176 -12.96 8.13 4.95
N GLN A 177 -12.49 7.20 5.78
CA GLN A 177 -12.17 5.80 5.43
C GLN A 177 -10.96 5.58 4.48
N HIS A 178 -10.55 6.55 3.67
CA HIS A 178 -9.47 6.33 2.69
C HIS A 178 -8.09 5.97 3.26
N ARG A 179 -7.62 6.63 4.32
CA ARG A 179 -6.37 6.21 4.98
C ARG A 179 -6.50 4.84 5.67
N ALA A 180 -7.67 4.56 6.24
CA ALA A 180 -7.95 3.29 6.90
C ALA A 180 -7.91 2.12 5.92
N ASN A 181 -8.36 2.35 4.69
CA ASN A 181 -8.29 1.45 3.57
C ASN A 181 -6.86 1.04 3.18
N HIS A 182 -5.89 1.96 3.21
CA HIS A 182 -4.47 1.62 3.00
C HIS A 182 -3.93 0.75 4.13
N VAL A 183 -4.24 1.10 5.38
CA VAL A 183 -3.84 0.32 6.57
C VAL A 183 -4.44 -1.08 6.52
N LEU A 184 -5.70 -1.21 6.12
CA LEU A 184 -6.39 -2.50 5.99
C LEU A 184 -5.63 -3.47 5.10
N VAL A 185 -5.20 -3.01 3.91
CA VAL A 185 -4.45 -3.85 2.96
C VAL A 185 -3.14 -4.30 3.58
N VAL A 186 -2.37 -3.36 4.16
CA VAL A 186 -1.10 -3.65 4.81
C VAL A 186 -1.27 -4.64 5.97
N LEU A 187 -2.25 -4.42 6.85
CA LEU A 187 -2.51 -5.28 8.00
C LEU A 187 -2.94 -6.68 7.58
N ARG A 188 -3.80 -6.81 6.57
CA ARG A 188 -4.21 -8.13 6.07
C ARG A 188 -3.06 -8.88 5.40
N GLU A 189 -2.20 -8.17 4.67
CA GLU A 189 -1.02 -8.77 4.03
C GLU A 189 -0.06 -9.38 5.04
N ILE A 190 0.12 -8.73 6.20
CA ILE A 190 0.98 -9.22 7.28
C ILE A 190 0.24 -10.12 8.30
N GLY A 191 -0.96 -10.60 7.96
CA GLY A 191 -1.67 -11.65 8.70
C GLY A 191 -2.81 -11.20 9.63
N PHE A 192 -3.11 -9.90 9.75
CA PHE A 192 -4.24 -9.43 10.57
C PHE A 192 -5.58 -9.55 9.81
N SER A 193 -6.04 -10.79 9.64
CA SER A 193 -7.33 -11.12 9.01
C SER A 193 -8.54 -10.53 9.74
N ASN A 194 -8.37 -10.18 11.03
CA ASN A 194 -9.37 -9.54 11.89
C ASN A 194 -9.47 -8.00 11.70
N ALA A 195 -8.79 -7.41 10.71
CA ALA A 195 -8.86 -5.99 10.41
C ALA A 195 -10.04 -5.60 9.51
N TYR A 196 -10.71 -4.51 9.88
CA TYR A 196 -11.85 -3.90 9.21
C TYR A 196 -11.75 -2.38 9.25
N THR A 197 -12.41 -1.69 8.34
CA THR A 197 -12.50 -0.23 8.31
C THR A 197 -13.87 0.26 8.78
N LEU A 198 -13.94 1.42 9.43
CA LEU A 198 -15.22 2.06 9.73
C LEU A 198 -15.79 2.73 8.46
N HIS A 199 -17.01 2.37 8.06
CA HIS A 199 -17.66 2.98 6.90
C HIS A 199 -17.73 4.50 7.01
N ASN A 200 -17.19 5.20 6.00
CA ASN A 200 -17.12 6.66 5.92
C ASN A 200 -16.33 7.34 7.05
N GLY A 201 -15.67 6.56 7.92
CA GLY A 201 -14.77 7.05 8.95
C GLY A 201 -15.40 7.96 10.01
N TYR A 202 -14.54 8.73 10.66
CA TYR A 202 -14.86 9.60 11.80
C TYR A 202 -15.85 10.71 11.45
N ARG A 203 -15.83 11.25 10.21
CA ARG A 203 -16.84 12.26 9.80
C ARG A 203 -18.26 11.71 9.85
N SER A 204 -18.45 10.46 9.44
CA SER A 204 -19.76 9.83 9.49
C SER A 204 -20.18 9.53 10.92
N TYR A 205 -19.23 9.18 11.79
CA TYR A 205 -19.49 9.03 13.22
C TYR A 205 -19.96 10.35 13.86
N LEU A 206 -19.26 11.46 13.61
CA LEU A 206 -19.67 12.79 14.08
C LEU A 206 -21.05 13.20 13.55
N SER A 207 -21.31 12.98 12.26
CA SER A 207 -22.62 13.27 11.68
C SER A 207 -23.71 12.43 12.34
N PHE A 208 -23.43 11.17 12.65
CA PHE A 208 -24.37 10.28 13.31
C PHE A 208 -24.66 10.74 14.75
N GLN A 209 -23.62 11.06 15.54
CA GLN A 209 -23.77 11.61 16.88
C GLN A 209 -24.59 12.90 16.91
N LYS A 210 -24.33 13.83 15.97
CA LYS A 210 -25.11 15.06 15.83
C LYS A 210 -26.59 14.76 15.59
N LYS A 211 -26.89 13.78 14.71
CA LYS A 211 -28.28 13.38 14.42
C LYS A 211 -28.99 12.75 15.61
N LEU A 212 -28.29 11.93 16.41
CA LEU A 212 -28.82 11.37 17.65
C LEU A 212 -29.13 12.47 18.67
N ARG A 213 -28.18 13.39 18.91
CA ARG A 213 -28.35 14.51 19.85
C ARG A 213 -29.53 15.41 19.45
N ASN A 214 -29.70 15.65 18.16
CA ASN A 214 -30.79 16.44 17.62
C ASN A 214 -32.11 15.65 17.49
N LYS A 215 -32.16 14.37 17.92
CA LYS A 215 -33.32 13.46 17.77
C LYS A 215 -33.84 13.30 16.33
N THR A 216 -33.03 13.65 15.34
CA THR A 216 -33.34 13.50 13.89
C THR A 216 -33.06 12.10 13.35
N LEU A 217 -32.51 11.22 14.19
CA LEU A 217 -32.25 9.82 13.88
C LEU A 217 -32.51 9.01 15.15
N THR A 218 -33.23 7.91 15.01
CA THR A 218 -33.37 6.92 16.08
C THR A 218 -32.17 5.99 16.06
N LYS A 219 -31.73 5.61 17.26
CA LYS A 219 -30.64 4.67 17.42
C LYS A 219 -31.04 3.32 16.80
N PRO A 220 -30.19 2.72 15.95
CA PRO A 220 -30.52 1.44 15.32
C PRO A 220 -30.73 0.38 16.40
N THR A 221 -31.72 -0.48 16.20
CA THR A 221 -31.91 -1.64 17.05
C THR A 221 -30.71 -2.58 16.87
N CYS A 222 -30.12 -2.97 17.99
CA CYS A 222 -29.02 -3.91 18.03
C CYS A 222 -29.50 -5.33 17.67
N GLY A 223 -29.74 -5.59 16.39
CA GLY A 223 -29.79 -6.96 15.86
C GLY A 223 -28.39 -7.60 15.89
N PRO A 224 -28.26 -8.91 15.62
CA PRO A 224 -26.96 -9.56 15.51
C PRO A 224 -26.07 -8.75 14.53
N THR A 225 -24.92 -8.28 15.02
CA THR A 225 -24.12 -7.20 14.40
C THR A 225 -23.39 -7.59 13.11
N VAL A 226 -23.55 -8.83 12.69
CA VAL A 226 -23.21 -9.45 11.42
C VAL A 226 -24.19 -10.62 11.37
N PRO A 227 -24.74 -11.07 10.22
CA PRO A 227 -25.33 -12.41 10.21
C PRO A 227 -24.30 -13.33 10.88
N ALA A 228 -24.71 -14.06 11.92
CA ALA A 228 -23.85 -15.04 12.53
C ALA A 228 -23.30 -15.87 11.37
N ARG A 229 -21.99 -15.78 11.11
CA ARG A 229 -21.35 -16.74 10.22
C ARG A 229 -21.78 -18.08 10.78
N SER A 230 -22.48 -18.87 10.00
CA SER A 230 -22.83 -20.24 10.35
C SER A 230 -21.52 -21.00 10.45
N GLY A 231 -20.83 -20.84 11.58
CA GLY A 231 -19.83 -21.77 12.04
C GLY A 231 -20.57 -23.07 12.24
N THR A 232 -20.38 -23.97 11.28
CA THR A 232 -20.78 -25.36 11.38
C THR A 232 -19.97 -26.00 12.50
N THR A 233 -20.46 -25.88 13.72
CA THR A 233 -20.24 -26.84 14.80
C THR A 233 -21.23 -26.49 15.91
N GLN A 234 -22.41 -27.12 15.86
CA GLN A 234 -23.07 -27.45 17.11
C GLN A 234 -22.42 -28.73 17.64
N PRO A 235 -22.04 -28.80 18.93
CA PRO A 235 -21.63 -30.06 19.51
C PRO A 235 -22.85 -30.99 19.53
N GLY A 236 -22.84 -32.03 18.68
CA GLY A 236 -23.87 -33.08 18.63
C GLY A 236 -24.83 -33.08 17.44
N GLY A 237 -24.71 -32.15 16.47
CA GLY A 237 -25.55 -32.15 15.27
C GLY A 237 -24.93 -32.95 14.12
N LYS A 238 -25.70 -33.85 13.48
CA LYS A 238 -25.27 -34.55 12.25
C LYS A 238 -24.76 -33.55 11.20
N PRO A 239 -23.68 -33.86 10.45
CA PRO A 239 -23.20 -32.99 9.39
C PRO A 239 -24.34 -32.69 8.40
N LEU A 240 -24.53 -31.41 8.05
CA LEU A 240 -25.40 -31.05 6.94
C LEU A 240 -24.86 -31.75 5.67
N PRO A 241 -25.74 -32.30 4.82
CA PRO A 241 -25.31 -32.94 3.58
C PRO A 241 -24.55 -31.92 2.73
N GLN A 242 -23.34 -32.29 2.33
CA GLN A 242 -22.54 -31.49 1.41
C GLN A 242 -23.29 -31.41 0.08
N ILE A 243 -23.74 -30.20 -0.29
CA ILE A 243 -24.28 -29.94 -1.63
C ILE A 243 -23.12 -30.14 -2.61
N PRO A 244 -23.23 -30.98 -3.64
CA PRO A 244 -22.18 -31.14 -4.64
C PRO A 244 -21.85 -29.79 -5.26
N VAL A 245 -20.59 -29.35 -5.12
CA VAL A 245 -20.07 -28.17 -5.79
C VAL A 245 -20.06 -28.47 -7.29
N PRO A 246 -20.72 -27.68 -8.14
CA PRO A 246 -20.80 -27.99 -9.57
C PRO A 246 -19.44 -27.77 -10.27
N ASP A 247 -19.13 -28.59 -11.28
CA ASP A 247 -17.82 -28.68 -11.95
C ASP A 247 -17.25 -27.33 -12.43
N HIS A 248 -18.10 -26.38 -12.83
CA HIS A 248 -17.67 -25.06 -13.29
C HIS A 248 -16.94 -24.24 -12.22
N HIS A 249 -17.16 -24.53 -10.94
CA HIS A 249 -16.48 -23.87 -9.83
C HIS A 249 -15.01 -24.32 -9.70
N ASN A 250 -14.77 -25.63 -9.68
CA ASN A 250 -13.43 -26.21 -9.62
C ASN A 250 -12.62 -25.86 -10.87
N VAL A 251 -13.28 -25.86 -12.04
CA VAL A 251 -12.68 -25.41 -13.31
C VAL A 251 -12.31 -23.93 -13.24
N ALA A 252 -13.17 -23.06 -12.70
CA ALA A 252 -12.88 -21.64 -12.56
C ALA A 252 -11.70 -21.38 -11.59
N GLN A 253 -11.60 -22.12 -10.48
CA GLN A 253 -10.48 -22.02 -9.55
C GLN A 253 -9.15 -22.44 -10.23
N GLY A 254 -9.10 -23.62 -10.84
CA GLY A 254 -7.89 -24.09 -11.52
C GLY A 254 -7.47 -23.18 -12.67
N ALA A 255 -8.44 -22.68 -13.45
CA ALA A 255 -8.18 -21.70 -14.50
C ALA A 255 -7.69 -20.36 -13.96
N ALA A 256 -8.15 -19.93 -12.78
CA ALA A 256 -7.67 -18.71 -12.13
C ALA A 256 -6.23 -18.84 -11.64
N GLU A 257 -5.84 -20.00 -11.09
CA GLU A 257 -4.47 -20.28 -10.68
C GLU A 257 -3.52 -20.26 -11.88
N GLN A 258 -3.90 -20.90 -12.99
CA GLN A 258 -3.14 -20.83 -14.24
C GLN A 258 -3.05 -19.39 -14.76
N ALA A 259 -4.16 -18.65 -14.75
CA ALA A 259 -4.20 -17.25 -15.15
C ALA A 259 -3.26 -16.39 -14.29
N LEU A 260 -3.19 -16.62 -12.98
CA LEU A 260 -2.21 -15.98 -12.10
C LEU A 260 -0.78 -16.34 -12.53
N GLN A 261 -0.48 -17.64 -12.69
CA GLN A 261 0.84 -18.14 -13.10
C GLN A 261 1.38 -17.53 -14.40
N VAL A 262 0.51 -17.24 -15.37
CA VAL A 262 0.90 -16.57 -16.63
C VAL A 262 0.75 -15.05 -16.59
N GLY A 263 0.41 -14.48 -15.44
CA GLY A 263 0.26 -13.03 -15.26
C GLY A 263 -0.99 -12.44 -15.92
N ARG A 264 -2.05 -13.20 -16.14
CA ARG A 264 -3.38 -12.73 -16.58
C ARG A 264 -4.27 -12.41 -15.37
N THR A 265 -3.92 -11.37 -14.65
CA THR A 265 -4.50 -11.05 -13.33
C THR A 265 -5.94 -10.56 -13.39
N ALA A 266 -6.34 -9.78 -14.40
CA ALA A 266 -7.74 -9.41 -14.61
C ALA A 266 -8.63 -10.65 -14.86
N LEU A 267 -8.17 -11.57 -15.71
CA LEU A 267 -8.86 -12.83 -15.98
C LEU A 267 -8.99 -13.67 -14.70
N ALA A 268 -7.91 -13.79 -13.92
CA ALA A 268 -7.96 -14.51 -12.64
C ALA A 268 -8.97 -13.90 -11.67
N VAL A 269 -9.05 -12.57 -11.57
CA VAL A 269 -10.05 -11.87 -10.75
C VAL A 269 -11.46 -12.26 -11.20
N ASP A 270 -11.75 -12.25 -12.49
CA ASP A 270 -13.10 -12.55 -12.99
C ASP A 270 -13.47 -14.04 -12.83
N LEU A 271 -12.52 -14.96 -13.03
CA LEU A 271 -12.71 -16.38 -12.76
C LEU A 271 -12.95 -16.68 -11.28
N LEU A 272 -12.22 -16.02 -10.38
CA LEU A 272 -12.41 -16.17 -8.93
C LEU A 272 -13.73 -15.54 -8.46
N LYS A 273 -14.19 -14.43 -9.06
CA LYS A 273 -15.56 -13.94 -8.80
C LYS A 273 -16.58 -14.98 -9.18
N LEU A 274 -16.42 -15.62 -10.34
CA LEU A 274 -17.35 -16.66 -10.79
C LEU A 274 -17.35 -17.83 -9.81
N ALA A 275 -16.19 -18.32 -9.37
CA ALA A 275 -16.09 -19.35 -8.34
C ALA A 275 -16.84 -18.92 -7.06
N LEU A 276 -16.61 -17.70 -6.58
CA LEU A 276 -17.23 -17.20 -5.35
C LEU A 276 -18.77 -17.11 -5.38
N THR A 277 -19.41 -17.12 -6.56
CA THR A 277 -20.89 -17.06 -6.67
C THR A 277 -21.61 -18.27 -6.06
N GLY A 278 -20.91 -19.39 -5.79
CA GLY A 278 -21.45 -20.57 -5.11
C GLY A 278 -20.90 -20.85 -3.71
N GLU A 279 -19.86 -20.13 -3.27
CA GLU A 279 -19.10 -20.46 -2.05
C GLU A 279 -18.67 -19.20 -1.28
N ALA A 280 -19.62 -18.33 -0.97
CA ALA A 280 -19.35 -17.02 -0.34
C ALA A 280 -18.58 -17.12 1.01
N ASP A 281 -18.62 -18.27 1.69
CA ASP A 281 -17.93 -18.52 2.96
C ASP A 281 -16.59 -19.26 2.83
N ASN A 282 -16.16 -19.61 1.61
CA ASN A 282 -14.89 -20.31 1.40
C ASN A 282 -13.69 -19.37 1.59
N ASN A 283 -13.09 -19.40 2.79
CA ASN A 283 -11.93 -18.58 3.14
C ASN A 283 -10.73 -18.78 2.21
N PHE A 284 -10.55 -19.98 1.65
CA PHE A 284 -9.45 -20.27 0.73
C PHE A 284 -9.64 -19.52 -0.60
N LEU A 285 -10.83 -19.59 -1.22
CA LEU A 285 -11.12 -18.87 -2.47
C LEU A 285 -11.03 -17.36 -2.29
N TRP A 286 -11.48 -16.85 -1.16
CA TRP A 286 -11.33 -15.43 -0.84
C TRP A 286 -9.87 -15.00 -0.71
N LYS A 287 -9.00 -15.85 -0.14
CA LYS A 287 -7.57 -15.59 -0.10
C LYS A 287 -6.98 -15.52 -1.51
N GLN A 288 -7.40 -16.42 -2.41
CA GLN A 288 -7.00 -16.39 -3.82
C GLN A 288 -7.54 -15.15 -4.55
N TYR A 289 -8.79 -14.78 -4.30
CA TYR A 289 -9.41 -13.59 -4.87
C TYR A 289 -8.71 -12.31 -4.43
N ASP A 290 -8.43 -12.16 -3.13
CA ASP A 290 -7.68 -11.04 -2.58
C ASP A 290 -6.30 -10.94 -3.23
N ARG A 291 -5.58 -12.07 -3.36
CA ARG A 291 -4.28 -12.15 -4.06
C ARG A 291 -4.37 -11.68 -5.52
N ALA A 292 -5.35 -12.17 -6.28
CA ALA A 292 -5.54 -11.79 -7.68
C ALA A 292 -5.90 -10.31 -7.84
N LEU A 293 -6.70 -9.77 -6.91
CA LEU A 293 -7.14 -8.39 -6.94
C LEU A 293 -5.99 -7.42 -6.58
N VAL A 294 -5.12 -7.78 -5.61
CA VAL A 294 -3.88 -7.02 -5.33
C VAL A 294 -2.93 -7.09 -6.53
N ALA A 295 -2.87 -8.23 -7.23
CA ALA A 295 -2.10 -8.39 -8.47
C ALA A 295 -2.50 -7.40 -9.54
N GLU A 296 -3.81 -7.36 -9.82
CA GLU A 296 -4.37 -6.52 -10.86
C GLU A 296 -4.27 -5.04 -10.49
N ALA A 297 -4.43 -4.71 -9.20
CA ALA A 297 -4.15 -3.39 -8.68
C ALA A 297 -2.69 -2.99 -8.97
N GLY A 298 -1.73 -3.86 -8.64
CA GLY A 298 -0.31 -3.64 -8.95
C GLY A 298 -0.07 -3.37 -10.43
N LYS A 299 -0.60 -4.22 -11.33
CA LYS A 299 -0.45 -4.02 -12.78
C LYS A 299 -1.12 -2.76 -13.28
N THR A 300 -2.29 -2.42 -12.78
CA THR A 300 -3.01 -1.19 -13.13
C THR A 300 -2.20 0.05 -12.73
N TYR A 301 -1.59 0.03 -11.54
CA TYR A 301 -0.67 1.09 -11.11
C TYR A 301 0.51 1.22 -12.08
N LEU A 302 1.17 0.11 -12.42
CA LEU A 302 2.33 0.13 -13.31
C LEU A 302 2.01 0.59 -14.73
N ARG A 303 0.87 0.18 -15.31
CA ARG A 303 0.41 0.67 -16.63
C ARG A 303 0.14 2.18 -16.66
N SER A 304 -0.10 2.79 -15.50
CA SER A 304 -0.42 4.21 -15.37
C SER A 304 0.80 5.08 -15.10
N VAL A 305 1.98 4.49 -14.89
CA VAL A 305 3.22 5.22 -14.59
C VAL A 305 4.25 4.86 -15.68
N PRO A 306 5.07 5.80 -16.17
CA PRO A 306 6.13 5.45 -17.12
C PRO A 306 7.14 4.46 -16.53
N ASP A 307 7.58 3.50 -17.34
CA ASP A 307 8.47 2.40 -16.94
C ASP A 307 9.72 2.87 -16.18
N ASN A 308 10.39 3.90 -16.68
CA ASN A 308 11.63 4.45 -16.10
C ASN A 308 11.46 5.03 -14.68
N ARG A 309 10.23 5.20 -14.18
CA ARG A 309 9.96 5.71 -12.83
C ARG A 309 9.88 4.63 -11.77
N TYR A 310 9.92 3.37 -12.17
CA TYR A 310 9.81 2.25 -11.22
C TYR A 310 10.58 1.00 -11.64
N ARG A 311 11.00 0.91 -12.89
CA ARG A 311 11.72 -0.21 -13.46
C ARG A 311 13.07 0.27 -13.97
N VAL A 312 14.11 -0.46 -13.62
CA VAL A 312 15.50 -0.20 -14.04
C VAL A 312 15.91 -1.30 -15.00
N SER A 313 16.45 -0.95 -16.18
CA SER A 313 16.97 -1.96 -17.10
C SER A 313 18.25 -2.60 -16.54
N ILE A 314 18.63 -3.78 -17.05
CA ILE A 314 19.86 -4.44 -16.56
C ILE A 314 21.09 -3.60 -16.95
N ASP A 315 21.11 -3.04 -18.16
CA ASP A 315 22.19 -2.16 -18.61
C ASP A 315 22.30 -0.89 -17.75
N ASP A 316 21.16 -0.24 -17.45
CA ASP A 316 21.14 0.92 -16.54
C ASP A 316 21.61 0.53 -15.15
N PHE A 317 21.15 -0.61 -14.62
CA PHE A 317 21.58 -1.10 -13.31
C PHE A 317 23.10 -1.30 -13.25
N VAL A 318 23.69 -1.93 -14.27
CA VAL A 318 25.13 -2.18 -14.35
C VAL A 318 25.89 -0.86 -14.46
N ASN A 319 25.45 0.05 -15.34
CA ASN A 319 26.06 1.37 -15.51
C ASN A 319 26.00 2.22 -14.24
N HIS A 320 24.85 2.23 -13.55
CA HIS A 320 24.69 2.93 -12.28
C HIS A 320 25.52 2.30 -11.16
N SER A 321 25.71 0.98 -11.16
CA SER A 321 26.48 0.29 -10.12
C SER A 321 27.97 0.67 -10.13
N GLN A 322 28.49 1.10 -11.28
CA GLN A 322 29.86 1.62 -11.41
C GLN A 322 30.01 3.06 -10.87
N LYS A 323 28.91 3.78 -10.64
CA LYS A 323 28.91 5.17 -10.17
C LYS A 323 28.53 5.20 -8.69
N LYS A 324 29.47 5.60 -7.82
CA LYS A 324 29.33 5.50 -6.35
C LYS A 324 28.05 6.17 -5.81
N ASP A 325 27.63 7.27 -6.43
CA ASP A 325 26.45 8.10 -6.12
C ASP A 325 25.13 7.54 -6.66
N GLN A 326 25.16 6.58 -7.58
CA GLN A 326 23.96 6.02 -8.22
C GLN A 326 23.68 4.57 -7.82
N ARG A 327 24.44 4.04 -6.86
CA ARG A 327 24.29 2.67 -6.35
C ARG A 327 22.93 2.45 -5.69
N TYR A 328 22.43 1.24 -5.86
CA TYR A 328 21.20 0.79 -5.27
C TYR A 328 21.48 -0.01 -3.99
N PHE A 329 20.56 0.09 -3.03
CA PHE A 329 20.39 -0.93 -2.00
C PHE A 329 19.61 -2.09 -2.59
N LEU A 330 20.26 -3.25 -2.72
CA LEU A 330 19.72 -4.41 -3.43
C LEU A 330 18.93 -5.29 -2.46
N VAL A 331 17.66 -5.54 -2.78
CA VAL A 331 16.77 -6.36 -1.96
C VAL A 331 16.25 -7.50 -2.81
N ASP A 332 16.68 -8.72 -2.51
CA ASP A 332 16.15 -9.91 -3.16
C ASP A 332 14.93 -10.42 -2.38
N VAL A 333 13.76 -10.34 -3.02
CA VAL A 333 12.48 -10.71 -2.42
C VAL A 333 12.05 -12.14 -2.77
N ARG A 334 12.98 -12.95 -3.29
CA ARG A 334 12.78 -14.38 -3.48
C ARG A 334 12.87 -15.15 -2.17
N SER A 335 12.48 -16.42 -2.22
CA SER A 335 12.66 -17.33 -1.10
C SER A 335 14.16 -17.49 -0.75
N PRO A 336 14.49 -17.84 0.51
CA PRO A 336 15.87 -18.12 0.90
C PRO A 336 16.52 -19.23 0.06
N VAL A 337 15.73 -20.22 -0.38
CA VAL A 337 16.20 -21.31 -1.25
C VAL A 337 16.61 -20.78 -2.62
N GLU A 338 15.75 -19.98 -3.28
CA GLU A 338 16.09 -19.34 -4.56
C GLU A 338 17.31 -18.43 -4.45
N PHE A 339 17.45 -17.72 -3.32
CA PHE A 339 18.57 -16.83 -3.05
C PHE A 339 19.88 -17.60 -2.89
N THR A 340 19.87 -18.69 -2.12
CA THR A 340 21.05 -19.53 -1.86
C THR A 340 21.56 -20.21 -3.14
N ARG A 341 20.66 -20.60 -4.05
CA ARG A 341 21.01 -21.13 -5.39
C ARG A 341 21.74 -20.11 -6.28
N GLY A 342 21.66 -18.83 -5.94
CA GLY A 342 22.37 -17.75 -6.62
C GLY A 342 21.57 -16.44 -6.57
N HIS A 343 22.26 -15.31 -6.47
CA HIS A 343 21.68 -13.99 -6.28
C HIS A 343 22.63 -12.90 -6.78
N LEU A 344 22.17 -11.65 -6.85
CA LEU A 344 23.06 -10.53 -7.19
C LEU A 344 23.99 -10.25 -5.99
N ALA A 345 25.30 -10.21 -6.22
CA ALA A 345 26.26 -9.91 -5.17
C ALA A 345 25.94 -8.60 -4.43
N GLY A 346 26.01 -8.63 -3.10
CA GLY A 346 25.66 -7.49 -2.23
C GLY A 346 24.16 -7.26 -2.04
N SER A 347 23.29 -8.15 -2.53
CA SER A 347 21.87 -8.13 -2.20
C SER A 347 21.58 -8.72 -0.82
N VAL A 348 20.60 -8.13 -0.13
CA VAL A 348 20.04 -8.65 1.12
C VAL A 348 18.79 -9.45 0.77
N ASN A 349 18.69 -10.69 1.26
CA ASN A 349 17.48 -11.48 1.08
C ASN A 349 16.43 -11.08 2.11
N ILE A 350 15.35 -10.47 1.63
CA ILE A 350 14.17 -10.14 2.43
C ILE A 350 12.95 -10.70 1.69
N PRO A 351 12.55 -11.96 1.97
CA PRO A 351 11.51 -12.65 1.22
C PRO A 351 10.21 -11.86 1.11
N PHE A 352 9.50 -12.07 0.00
CA PHE A 352 8.28 -11.32 -0.34
C PHE A 352 7.29 -11.20 0.83
N ARG A 353 7.01 -12.31 1.52
CA ARG A 353 6.01 -12.38 2.60
C ARG A 353 6.43 -11.66 3.87
N THR A 354 7.74 -11.60 4.14
CA THR A 354 8.28 -11.06 5.40
C THR A 354 8.85 -9.66 5.24
N LEU A 355 8.89 -9.12 4.01
CA LEU A 355 9.44 -7.77 3.74
C LEU A 355 8.80 -6.67 4.60
N LEU A 356 7.49 -6.73 4.82
CA LEU A 356 6.81 -5.75 5.68
C LEU A 356 7.15 -5.87 7.18
N GLN A 357 7.59 -7.06 7.61
CA GLN A 357 8.04 -7.31 8.98
C GLN A 357 9.51 -6.92 9.18
N HIS A 358 10.29 -6.84 8.10
CA HIS A 358 11.72 -6.55 8.11
C HIS A 358 12.08 -5.19 7.51
N LEU A 359 11.16 -4.22 7.54
CA LEU A 359 11.41 -2.88 7.00
C LEU A 359 12.57 -2.15 7.67
N GLY A 360 12.90 -2.49 8.92
CA GLY A 360 14.08 -1.95 9.61
C GLY A 360 15.42 -2.34 8.96
N GLN A 361 15.43 -3.34 8.07
CA GLN A 361 16.61 -3.70 7.26
C GLN A 361 16.73 -2.84 5.99
N LEU A 362 15.70 -2.08 5.63
CA LEU A 362 15.73 -1.18 4.48
C LEU A 362 16.34 0.17 4.86
N PRO A 363 16.92 0.90 3.89
CA PRO A 363 17.31 2.29 4.09
C PRO A 363 16.13 3.12 4.61
N PRO A 364 16.34 4.11 5.51
CA PRO A 364 15.27 4.95 6.04
C PRO A 364 14.40 5.57 4.94
N LYS A 365 13.10 5.72 5.21
CA LYS A 365 12.09 6.20 4.24
C LYS A 365 12.41 7.59 3.66
N ASP A 366 13.08 8.43 4.45
CA ASP A 366 13.52 9.79 4.14
C ASP A 366 14.94 9.85 3.53
N SER A 367 15.61 8.70 3.38
CA SER A 367 16.90 8.62 2.70
C SER A 367 16.76 8.80 1.19
N SER A 368 17.76 9.42 0.59
CA SER A 368 17.94 9.47 -0.88
C SER A 368 18.45 8.14 -1.47
N THR A 369 18.68 7.12 -0.64
CA THR A 369 19.09 5.78 -1.11
C THR A 369 18.04 5.18 -2.04
N ARG A 370 18.48 4.65 -3.17
CA ARG A 370 17.63 3.98 -4.16
C ARG A 370 17.50 2.51 -3.78
N ILE A 371 16.30 2.01 -3.56
CA ILE A 371 16.05 0.58 -3.27
C ILE A 371 15.74 -0.14 -4.58
N LEU A 372 16.43 -1.24 -4.89
CA LEU A 372 16.17 -2.07 -6.06
C LEU A 372 15.68 -3.45 -5.64
N LEU A 373 14.41 -3.72 -5.90
CA LEU A 373 13.76 -5.00 -5.66
C LEU A 373 14.10 -5.99 -6.78
N ILE A 374 14.60 -7.15 -6.39
CA ILE A 374 14.97 -8.24 -7.27
C ILE A 374 14.07 -9.42 -6.94
N CYS A 375 13.38 -9.97 -7.93
CA CYS A 375 12.78 -11.30 -7.81
C CYS A 375 13.07 -12.12 -9.06
N GLY A 376 12.51 -13.32 -9.21
CA GLY A 376 12.78 -14.18 -10.37
C GLY A 376 12.45 -13.50 -11.72
N SER A 377 11.25 -12.95 -11.84
CA SER A 377 10.66 -12.47 -13.11
C SER A 377 9.99 -11.08 -13.02
N GLN A 378 10.26 -10.31 -11.95
CA GLN A 378 9.66 -9.03 -11.50
C GLN A 378 8.37 -9.11 -10.72
N ARG A 379 7.69 -10.24 -10.77
CA ARG A 379 6.28 -10.24 -10.45
C ARG A 379 6.00 -10.10 -8.93
N ARG A 380 6.75 -10.79 -8.06
CA ARG A 380 6.83 -10.50 -6.60
C ARG A 380 7.30 -9.06 -6.30
N SER A 381 8.21 -8.51 -7.10
CA SER A 381 8.69 -7.14 -6.91
C SER A 381 7.62 -6.08 -7.19
N ILE A 382 6.63 -6.35 -8.06
CA ILE A 382 5.51 -5.42 -8.32
C ILE A 382 4.73 -5.12 -7.04
N TYR A 383 4.41 -6.17 -6.29
CA TYR A 383 3.64 -6.06 -5.04
C TYR A 383 4.41 -5.29 -3.98
N ASN A 384 5.66 -5.71 -3.72
CA ASN A 384 6.52 -5.03 -2.75
C ASN A 384 6.79 -3.58 -3.13
N LEU A 385 6.96 -3.28 -4.41
CA LEU A 385 7.12 -1.90 -4.89
C LEU A 385 5.91 -1.03 -4.53
N VAL A 386 4.70 -1.54 -4.77
CA VAL A 386 3.46 -0.81 -4.48
C VAL A 386 3.31 -0.59 -2.98
N LEU A 387 3.53 -1.63 -2.17
CA LEU A 387 3.44 -1.56 -0.70
C LEU A 387 4.49 -0.61 -0.11
N LEU A 388 5.75 -0.74 -0.52
CA LEU A 388 6.84 0.14 -0.08
C LEU A 388 6.54 1.60 -0.41
N ARG A 389 6.02 1.89 -1.61
CA ARG A 389 5.61 3.26 -1.98
C ARG A 389 4.44 3.78 -1.16
N GLN A 390 3.48 2.93 -0.79
CA GLN A 390 2.40 3.32 0.15
C GLN A 390 2.95 3.69 1.53
N LEU A 391 4.01 3.01 1.97
CA LEU A 391 4.67 3.22 3.26
C LEU A 391 5.69 4.36 3.28
N GLY A 392 5.91 5.02 2.14
CA GLY A 392 6.79 6.19 2.03
C GLY A 392 8.16 5.93 1.43
N TYR A 393 8.51 4.69 1.08
CA TYR A 393 9.73 4.35 0.34
C TYR A 393 9.58 4.72 -1.13
N THR A 394 9.57 6.03 -1.40
CA THR A 394 9.26 6.58 -2.73
C THR A 394 10.38 6.38 -3.74
N ASN A 395 11.61 6.16 -3.27
CA ASN A 395 12.81 5.89 -4.08
C ASN A 395 13.07 4.38 -4.28
N SER A 396 12.01 3.62 -4.49
CA SER A 396 12.04 2.18 -4.74
C SER A 396 11.82 1.87 -6.22
N PHE A 397 12.54 0.88 -6.72
CA PHE A 397 12.52 0.39 -8.09
C PHE A 397 12.52 -1.14 -8.12
N MET A 398 12.30 -1.72 -9.29
CA MET A 398 12.49 -3.15 -9.54
C MET A 398 13.38 -3.38 -10.77
N LEU A 399 14.16 -4.45 -10.74
CA LEU A 399 15.04 -4.83 -11.84
C LEU A 399 14.24 -5.45 -13.01
N LYS A 400 14.32 -4.86 -14.20
CA LYS A 400 13.66 -5.37 -15.42
C LYS A 400 14.14 -6.79 -15.72
N GLY A 401 13.21 -7.70 -15.92
CA GLY A 401 13.48 -9.13 -16.13
C GLY A 401 13.85 -9.91 -14.86
N GLY A 402 14.04 -9.24 -13.71
CA GLY A 402 14.42 -9.89 -12.46
C GLY A 402 15.79 -10.58 -12.53
N TYR A 403 16.01 -11.52 -11.60
CA TYR A 403 17.21 -12.33 -11.55
C TYR A 403 17.38 -13.19 -12.82
N GLY A 404 16.29 -13.75 -13.36
CA GLY A 404 16.37 -14.55 -14.60
C GLY A 404 16.82 -13.71 -15.81
N GLY A 405 16.33 -12.48 -15.90
CA GLY A 405 16.79 -11.50 -16.89
C GLY A 405 18.28 -11.17 -16.72
N TYR A 406 18.71 -10.91 -15.49
CA TYR A 406 20.11 -10.63 -15.18
C TYR A 406 21.03 -11.78 -15.59
N ILE A 407 20.67 -13.03 -15.27
CA ILE A 407 21.45 -14.21 -15.67
C ILE A 407 21.52 -14.36 -17.19
N THR A 408 20.42 -14.11 -17.89
CA THR A 408 20.39 -14.13 -19.36
C THR A 408 21.29 -13.06 -19.97
N TRP A 409 21.28 -11.86 -19.40
CA TRP A 409 22.18 -10.76 -19.80
C TRP A 409 23.65 -11.12 -19.51
N PHE A 410 23.94 -11.63 -18.32
CA PHE A 410 25.28 -11.97 -17.86
C PHE A 410 25.95 -13.02 -18.77
N LYS A 411 25.21 -14.06 -19.16
CA LYS A 411 25.68 -15.11 -20.07
C LYS A 411 26.06 -14.62 -21.48
N LYS A 412 25.60 -13.43 -21.89
CA LYS A 412 25.90 -12.84 -23.20
C LYS A 412 27.22 -12.06 -23.24
N LEU A 413 27.87 -11.83 -22.09
CA LEU A 413 29.10 -11.06 -22.03
C LEU A 413 30.27 -11.84 -22.68
N PRO A 414 30.98 -11.25 -23.66
CA PRO A 414 32.04 -11.93 -24.42
C PRO A 414 33.21 -12.42 -23.56
N SER A 415 33.51 -11.73 -22.46
CA SER A 415 34.65 -11.99 -21.57
C SER A 415 34.43 -13.14 -20.58
N LEU A 416 33.30 -13.83 -20.64
CA LEU A 416 32.90 -14.81 -19.63
C LEU A 416 32.47 -16.18 -20.18
N LYS A 417 32.86 -16.51 -21.43
CA LYS A 417 32.77 -17.90 -21.92
C LYS A 417 33.65 -18.80 -21.04
N GLY A 418 33.06 -19.42 -20.02
CA GLY A 418 33.73 -20.36 -19.11
C GLY A 418 33.93 -19.89 -17.67
N THR A 419 33.54 -18.67 -17.30
CA THR A 419 33.64 -18.18 -15.91
C THR A 419 32.29 -18.24 -15.20
N SER A 420 32.31 -18.74 -13.96
CA SER A 420 31.16 -18.79 -13.07
C SER A 420 30.63 -17.39 -12.76
N VAL A 421 29.31 -17.21 -12.78
CA VAL A 421 28.63 -15.96 -12.34
C VAL A 421 29.09 -15.61 -10.92
N PRO A 422 29.44 -14.34 -10.61
CA PRO A 422 29.79 -13.90 -9.26
C PRO A 422 28.61 -14.01 -8.28
N SER A 423 28.32 -15.24 -7.84
CA SER A 423 27.66 -15.60 -6.57
C SER A 423 27.60 -17.14 -6.35
N LEU A 424 28.50 -17.96 -6.93
CA LEU A 424 28.42 -19.43 -6.82
C LEU A 424 29.15 -20.04 -5.59
N GLN A 425 29.22 -19.33 -4.47
CA GLN A 425 29.57 -19.94 -3.18
C GLN A 425 28.35 -19.87 -2.25
N GLY A 426 27.35 -20.70 -2.54
CA GLY A 426 26.28 -21.02 -1.60
C GLY A 426 26.69 -22.24 -0.79
N GLY A 427 26.75 -22.13 0.53
CA GLY A 427 26.88 -23.28 1.42
C GLY A 427 25.67 -24.23 1.29
N PRO A 428 25.75 -25.44 1.87
CA PRO A 428 24.66 -26.42 1.80
C PRO A 428 23.35 -25.82 2.29
N ALA A 429 22.25 -26.21 1.64
CA ALA A 429 20.92 -25.81 2.04
C ALA A 429 20.67 -26.20 3.51
N PRO A 430 20.04 -25.35 4.33
CA PRO A 430 19.71 -25.72 5.69
C PRO A 430 18.72 -26.90 5.68
N ASP A 431 19.01 -27.92 6.48
CA ASP A 431 18.12 -29.05 6.76
C ASP A 431 16.90 -28.54 7.55
N GLY A 432 15.91 -28.01 6.82
CA GLY A 432 14.63 -27.57 7.36
C GLY A 432 13.55 -27.93 6.37
N GLN A 433 12.49 -28.57 6.84
CA GLN A 433 11.39 -29.07 6.02
C GLN A 433 10.95 -28.04 4.97
N GLU A 434 10.93 -28.48 3.71
CA GLU A 434 10.44 -27.74 2.56
C GLU A 434 8.99 -27.29 2.80
N GLN A 435 8.81 -26.10 3.36
CA GLN A 435 7.68 -25.30 2.93
C GLN A 435 8.14 -24.64 1.63
N GLU A 436 7.81 -25.26 0.49
CA GLU A 436 7.75 -24.53 -0.77
C GLU A 436 6.98 -23.26 -0.47
N GLU A 437 7.69 -22.13 -0.42
CA GLU A 437 7.09 -20.84 -0.18
C GLU A 437 6.26 -20.56 -1.43
N GLU A 438 4.97 -20.98 -1.42
CA GLU A 438 4.04 -20.98 -2.56
C GLU A 438 4.41 -19.80 -3.45
N ASP A 439 5.11 -20.08 -4.57
CA ASP A 439 5.53 -19.04 -5.49
C ASP A 439 4.22 -18.39 -5.90
N PHE A 440 4.08 -17.12 -5.56
CA PHE A 440 2.82 -16.43 -5.68
C PHE A 440 2.31 -16.40 -7.12
N GLY A 441 3.01 -16.98 -8.09
CA GLY A 441 2.63 -17.19 -9.49
C GLY A 441 2.37 -15.90 -10.24
N CYS A 442 2.26 -14.79 -9.50
CA CYS A 442 2.08 -13.42 -9.89
C CYS A 442 3.00 -13.14 -11.00
#